data_AF-A0AAD4EAD1-F1
#
_entry.id   AF-A0AAD4EAD1-F1
#
_cell.length_a   1.000
_cell.length_b   1.000
_cell.length_c   1.000
_cell.angle_alpha   90.00
_cell.angle_beta   90.00
_cell.angle_gamma   90.00
#
_symmetry.space_group_name_H-M   'P 1'
#
loop_
_entity.id
_entity.type
_entity.pdbx_description
1 polymer ?
#
loop_
_entity_poly.entity_id
_entity_poly.type
_entity_poly.pdbx_seq_one_letter_code
_entity_poly.pdbx_strand_id
1 'polypeptide(L)'
;MNLFFFYDDYTDFKDEAVTKQLRDIVLDALHNPHKIRPEGECIIGEIARQFWAHAIKSASLPSQCHFLETFDEYLHSVVVKALDREQGRRRSLDDYLKLRQYTAGLIPCLFIYEMGVDLPDEVFYHPVIMDLAECLSYLISIDNDMVSYNKEQAVGNEGHSMISIVMVELGLDISGAMAWAAHYHTEVQK
;
A
#
# COMPACT_ATOMS: atom_id res chain seq x y z
N MET A 1 -3.29 1.21 11.08
CA MET A 1 -3.17 -0.10 10.40
C MET A 1 -4.49 -0.67 9.90
N ASN A 2 -5.53 -0.90 10.72
CA ASN A 2 -6.75 -1.59 10.26
C ASN A 2 -7.41 -1.01 9.00
N LEU A 3 -7.41 0.33 8.83
CA LEU A 3 -7.94 0.97 7.63
C LEU A 3 -7.31 0.43 6.33
N PHE A 4 -5.99 0.17 6.33
CA PHE A 4 -5.28 -0.35 5.17
C PHE A 4 -5.76 -1.75 4.79
N PHE A 5 -5.83 -2.67 5.77
CA PHE A 5 -6.34 -4.03 5.54
C PHE A 5 -7.78 -4.03 5.04
N PHE A 6 -8.64 -3.22 5.65
CA PHE A 6 -10.03 -3.09 5.18
C PHE A 6 -10.11 -2.56 3.75
N TYR A 7 -9.27 -1.59 3.39
CA TYR A 7 -9.24 -1.03 2.04
C TYR A 7 -8.73 -2.05 1.00
N ASP A 8 -7.64 -2.73 1.30
CA ASP A 8 -7.05 -3.76 0.44
C ASP A 8 -8.04 -4.93 0.24
N ASP A 9 -8.62 -5.49 1.31
CA ASP A 9 -9.61 -6.57 1.22
C ASP A 9 -10.86 -6.16 0.40
N TYR A 10 -11.30 -4.89 0.49
CA TYR A 10 -12.45 -4.42 -0.27
C TYR A 10 -12.16 -4.23 -1.76
N THR A 11 -10.92 -3.90 -2.10
CA THR A 11 -10.47 -3.55 -3.46
C THR A 11 -9.84 -4.72 -4.21
N ASP A 12 -9.42 -5.78 -3.52
CA ASP A 12 -8.74 -6.96 -4.09
C ASP A 12 -9.54 -7.70 -5.18
N PHE A 13 -10.86 -7.54 -5.19
CA PHE A 13 -11.75 -8.17 -6.17
C PHE A 13 -12.55 -7.15 -7.02
N LYS A 14 -12.11 -5.90 -7.04
CA LYS A 14 -12.79 -4.80 -7.76
C LYS A 14 -12.06 -4.42 -9.03
N ASP A 15 -12.79 -3.88 -10.00
CA ASP A 15 -12.19 -3.27 -11.18
C ASP A 15 -11.60 -1.89 -10.86
N GLU A 16 -10.97 -1.26 -11.86
CA GLU A 16 -10.38 0.07 -11.71
C GLU A 16 -11.45 1.12 -11.33
N ALA A 17 -12.62 1.07 -11.97
CA ALA A 17 -13.67 2.06 -11.80
C ALA A 17 -14.23 2.08 -10.37
N VAL A 18 -14.52 0.91 -9.79
CA VAL A 18 -14.98 0.78 -8.42
C VAL A 18 -13.87 1.15 -7.43
N THR A 19 -12.62 0.76 -7.70
CA THR A 19 -11.47 1.11 -6.84
C THR A 19 -11.26 2.63 -6.80
N LYS A 20 -11.41 3.33 -7.94
CA LYS A 20 -11.40 4.80 -8.00
C LYS A 20 -12.48 5.43 -7.14
N GLN A 21 -13.72 4.94 -7.22
CA GLN A 21 -14.81 5.43 -6.37
C GLN A 21 -14.51 5.25 -4.88
N LEU A 22 -13.95 4.10 -4.50
CA LEU A 22 -13.55 3.85 -3.10
C LEU A 22 -12.41 4.76 -2.66
N ARG A 23 -11.42 5.03 -3.51
CA ARG A 23 -10.39 6.06 -3.26
C ARG A 23 -11.04 7.43 -3.00
N ASP A 24 -11.94 7.87 -3.87
CA ASP A 24 -12.58 9.18 -3.74
C ASP A 24 -13.40 9.30 -2.45
N ILE A 25 -14.13 8.24 -2.06
CA ILE A 25 -14.86 8.17 -0.78
C ILE A 25 -13.90 8.32 0.41
N VAL A 26 -12.79 7.58 0.39
CA VAL A 26 -11.81 7.60 1.48
C VAL A 26 -11.14 8.98 1.57
N LEU A 27 -10.70 9.56 0.45
CA LEU A 27 -10.11 10.91 0.43
C LEU A 27 -11.11 11.97 0.92
N ASP A 28 -12.38 11.93 0.50
CA ASP A 28 -13.40 12.86 1.00
C ASP A 28 -13.59 12.70 2.53
N ALA A 29 -13.52 11.48 3.05
CA ALA A 29 -13.62 11.21 4.48
C ALA A 29 -12.41 11.73 5.28
N LEU A 30 -11.19 11.60 4.73
CA LEU A 30 -9.96 12.13 5.33
C LEU A 30 -9.92 13.66 5.29
N HIS A 31 -10.35 14.28 4.19
CA HIS A 31 -10.39 15.75 4.11
C HIS A 31 -11.56 16.36 4.91
N ASN A 32 -12.61 15.59 5.19
CA ASN A 32 -13.80 16.06 5.91
C ASN A 32 -14.15 15.14 7.10
N PRO A 33 -13.29 15.01 8.13
CA PRO A 33 -13.45 14.02 9.21
C PRO A 33 -14.67 14.28 10.12
N HIS A 34 -15.25 15.48 10.05
CA HIS A 34 -16.44 15.88 10.82
C HIS A 34 -17.75 15.90 10.00
N LYS A 35 -17.66 15.65 8.69
CA LYS A 35 -18.83 15.55 7.80
C LYS A 35 -19.52 14.20 8.02
N ILE A 36 -20.83 14.21 8.24
CA ILE A 36 -21.64 12.98 8.28
C ILE A 36 -21.56 12.31 6.90
N ARG A 37 -21.29 11.00 6.88
CA ARG A 37 -21.21 10.24 5.63
C ARG A 37 -22.60 10.08 5.00
N PRO A 38 -22.73 10.17 3.66
CA PRO A 38 -24.01 10.00 2.97
C PRO A 38 -24.67 8.65 3.26
N GLU A 39 -26.00 8.62 3.31
CA GLU A 39 -26.75 7.37 3.40
C GLU A 39 -26.53 6.53 2.13
N GLY A 40 -26.25 5.23 2.31
CA GLY A 40 -25.96 4.31 1.20
C GLY A 40 -24.53 4.36 0.65
N GLU A 41 -23.65 5.21 1.19
CA GLU A 41 -22.22 5.17 0.88
C GLU A 41 -21.58 3.84 1.37
N CYS A 42 -20.50 3.41 0.71
CA CYS A 42 -19.71 2.30 1.21
C CYS A 42 -19.20 2.57 2.64
N ILE A 43 -19.29 1.56 3.51
CA ILE A 43 -18.90 1.66 4.93
C ILE A 43 -17.45 2.11 5.14
N ILE A 44 -16.59 1.94 4.12
CA ILE A 44 -15.20 2.38 4.18
C ILE A 44 -15.05 3.89 4.40
N GLY A 45 -16.02 4.69 3.91
CA GLY A 45 -16.05 6.13 4.16
C GLY A 45 -16.20 6.44 5.64
N GLU A 46 -17.08 5.72 6.35
CA GLU A 46 -17.27 5.90 7.79
C GLU A 46 -16.09 5.38 8.60
N ILE A 47 -15.48 4.26 8.19
CA ILE A 47 -14.26 3.72 8.82
C ILE A 47 -13.11 4.72 8.69
N ALA A 48 -12.87 5.24 7.48
CA ALA A 48 -11.82 6.24 7.22
C ALA A 48 -12.08 7.53 7.99
N ARG A 49 -13.33 8.01 8.02
CA ARG A 49 -13.72 9.21 8.76
C ARG A 49 -13.44 9.06 10.26
N GLN A 50 -13.83 7.94 10.88
CA GLN A 50 -13.58 7.72 12.31
C GLN A 50 -12.09 7.55 12.62
N PHE A 51 -11.37 6.81 11.78
CA PHE A 51 -9.91 6.68 11.88
C PHE A 51 -9.24 8.05 11.92
N TRP A 52 -9.58 8.91 10.95
CA TRP A 52 -8.93 10.20 10.82
C TRP A 52 -9.37 11.21 11.87
N ALA A 53 -10.67 11.28 12.18
CA ALA A 53 -11.19 12.12 13.27
C ALA A 53 -10.57 11.77 14.64
N HIS A 54 -10.09 10.54 14.82
CA HIS A 54 -9.33 10.16 16.00
C HIS A 54 -7.85 10.54 15.88
N ALA A 55 -7.21 10.24 14.75
CA ALA A 55 -5.78 10.49 14.53
C ALA A 55 -5.41 11.98 14.69
N ILE A 56 -6.19 12.89 14.11
CA ILE A 56 -5.92 14.35 14.14
C ILE A 56 -6.03 14.97 15.54
N LYS A 57 -6.55 14.25 16.54
CA LYS A 57 -6.56 14.73 17.94
C LYS A 57 -5.17 14.75 18.57
N SER A 58 -4.26 13.93 18.04
CA SER A 58 -2.92 13.75 18.57
C SER A 58 -1.83 14.06 17.55
N ALA A 59 -2.12 14.01 16.24
CA ALA A 59 -1.13 14.25 15.20
C ALA A 59 -0.77 15.74 15.07
N SER A 60 0.53 16.03 15.02
CA SER A 60 1.06 17.34 14.63
C SER A 60 0.59 17.73 13.22
N LEU A 61 0.59 19.04 12.91
CA LEU A 61 0.18 19.50 11.58
C LEU A 61 1.06 18.93 10.45
N PRO A 62 2.41 18.87 10.58
CA PRO A 62 3.25 18.23 9.57
C PRO A 62 2.92 16.75 9.38
N SER A 63 2.75 15.99 10.46
CA SER A 63 2.35 14.57 10.42
C SER A 63 1.02 14.36 9.67
N GLN A 64 0.06 15.27 9.86
CA GLN A 64 -1.20 15.22 9.13
C GLN A 64 -1.00 15.46 7.62
N CYS A 65 -0.17 16.44 7.24
CA CYS A 65 0.16 16.72 5.85
C CYS A 65 0.86 15.53 5.18
N HIS A 66 1.92 15.01 5.79
CA HIS A 66 2.65 13.86 5.27
C HIS A 66 1.76 12.62 5.13
N PHE A 67 0.90 12.34 6.12
CA PHE A 67 -0.06 11.24 6.02
C PHE A 67 -1.02 11.42 4.83
N LEU A 68 -1.65 12.58 4.69
CA LEU A 68 -2.65 12.79 3.64
C LEU A 68 -2.04 12.66 2.25
N GLU A 69 -0.83 13.19 2.06
CA GLU A 69 -0.09 13.07 0.80
C GLU A 69 0.27 11.61 0.48
N THR A 70 1.00 10.95 1.38
CA THR A 70 1.48 9.59 1.15
C THR A 70 0.36 8.56 1.14
N PHE A 71 -0.76 8.82 1.82
CA PHE A 71 -1.94 7.95 1.77
C PHE A 71 -2.70 8.11 0.45
N ASP A 72 -2.76 9.30 -0.17
CA ASP A 72 -3.29 9.43 -1.53
C ASP A 72 -2.44 8.66 -2.55
N GLU A 73 -1.10 8.74 -2.44
CA GLU A 73 -0.20 7.93 -3.29
C GLU A 73 -0.46 6.43 -3.14
N TYR A 74 -0.63 5.95 -1.90
CA TYR A 74 -1.05 4.57 -1.64
C TYR A 74 -2.38 4.23 -2.33
N LEU A 75 -3.44 5.02 -2.11
CA LEU A 75 -4.76 4.77 -2.72
C LEU A 75 -4.67 4.78 -4.26
N HIS A 76 -3.91 5.70 -4.83
CA HIS A 76 -3.67 5.77 -6.26
C HIS A 76 -2.95 4.52 -6.77
N SER A 77 -1.94 4.02 -6.06
CA SER A 77 -1.24 2.80 -6.44
C SER A 77 -2.15 1.56 -6.41
N VAL A 78 -3.13 1.50 -5.50
CA VAL A 78 -4.13 0.42 -5.45
C VAL A 78 -5.09 0.49 -6.64
N VAL A 79 -5.44 1.70 -7.12
CA VAL A 79 -6.18 1.87 -8.39
C VAL A 79 -5.39 1.30 -9.56
N VAL A 80 -4.08 1.57 -9.62
CA VAL A 80 -3.20 1.02 -10.68
C VAL A 80 -3.13 -0.51 -10.60
N LYS A 81 -3.01 -1.09 -9.39
CA LYS A 81 -3.09 -2.55 -9.15
C LYS A 81 -4.42 -3.13 -9.68
N ALA A 82 -5.54 -2.44 -9.44
CA ALA A 82 -6.85 -2.89 -9.92
C ALA A 82 -6.96 -2.85 -11.46
N LEU A 83 -6.38 -1.82 -12.10
CA LEU A 83 -6.31 -1.73 -13.57
C LEU A 83 -5.47 -2.87 -14.16
N ASP A 84 -4.31 -3.16 -13.57
CA ASP A 84 -3.45 -4.25 -14.04
C ASP A 84 -4.19 -5.60 -13.98
N ARG A 85 -4.92 -5.85 -12.89
CA ARG A 85 -5.75 -7.04 -12.72
C ARG A 85 -6.87 -7.11 -13.77
N GLU A 86 -7.60 -6.03 -13.99
CA GLU A 86 -8.66 -5.95 -15.01
C GLU A 86 -8.14 -6.25 -16.42
N GLN A 87 -6.93 -5.77 -16.75
CA GLN A 87 -6.30 -5.97 -18.05
C GLN A 87 -5.53 -7.30 -18.17
N GLY A 88 -5.42 -8.07 -17.09
CA GLY A 88 -4.54 -9.24 -17.02
C GLY A 88 -3.07 -8.89 -17.27
N ARG A 89 -2.68 -7.63 -17.01
CA ARG A 89 -1.32 -7.13 -17.24
C ARG A 89 -0.40 -7.72 -16.19
N ARG A 90 0.69 -8.35 -16.65
CA ARG A 90 1.81 -8.77 -15.81
C ARG A 90 2.94 -7.77 -15.95
N ARG A 91 3.39 -7.23 -14.83
CA ARG A 91 4.53 -6.31 -14.79
C ARG A 91 5.84 -7.08 -14.84
N SER A 92 6.89 -6.40 -15.29
CA SER A 92 8.25 -6.88 -15.05
C SER A 92 8.57 -6.83 -13.55
N LEU A 93 9.58 -7.56 -13.07
CA LEU A 93 10.04 -7.46 -11.68
C LEU A 93 10.38 -6.00 -11.30
N ASP A 94 11.09 -5.27 -12.15
CA ASP A 94 11.46 -3.87 -11.90
C ASP A 94 10.24 -2.94 -11.82
N ASP A 95 9.27 -3.10 -12.73
CA ASP A 95 8.04 -2.30 -12.73
C ASP A 95 7.11 -2.69 -11.59
N TYR A 96 7.14 -3.94 -11.15
CA TYR A 96 6.44 -4.42 -9.98
C TYR A 96 6.99 -3.77 -8.72
N LEU A 97 8.31 -3.80 -8.49
CA LEU A 97 8.94 -3.19 -7.31
C LEU A 97 8.59 -1.71 -7.20
N LYS A 98 8.67 -0.97 -8.31
CA LYS A 98 8.30 0.46 -8.37
C LYS A 98 6.86 0.74 -7.98
N LEU A 99 5.92 -0.14 -8.30
CA LEU A 99 4.53 -0.03 -7.86
C LEU A 99 4.35 -0.54 -6.43
N ARG A 100 5.06 -1.62 -6.08
CA ARG A 100 4.92 -2.35 -4.84
C ARG A 100 5.29 -1.51 -3.63
N GLN A 101 6.31 -0.65 -3.74
CA GLN A 101 6.69 0.29 -2.68
C GLN A 101 5.51 1.15 -2.18
N TYR A 102 4.60 1.53 -3.08
CA TYR A 102 3.41 2.30 -2.74
C TYR A 102 2.29 1.39 -2.23
N THR A 103 1.98 0.30 -2.96
CA THR A 103 0.89 -0.62 -2.58
C THR A 103 1.14 -1.36 -1.26
N ALA A 104 2.39 -1.41 -0.78
CA ALA A 104 2.72 -1.97 0.53
C ALA A 104 2.15 -1.16 1.71
N GLY A 105 1.85 0.13 1.49
CA GLY A 105 1.26 1.01 2.49
C GLY A 105 2.19 1.36 3.66
N LEU A 106 3.50 1.10 3.54
CA LEU A 106 4.47 1.40 4.61
C LEU A 106 4.67 2.91 4.80
N ILE A 107 4.93 3.63 3.70
CA ILE A 107 5.27 5.07 3.73
C ILE A 107 4.20 5.88 4.48
N PRO A 108 2.89 5.76 4.19
CA PRO A 108 1.88 6.46 4.98
C PRO A 108 1.74 6.00 6.43
N CYS A 109 2.38 4.91 6.86
CA CYS A 109 2.43 4.54 8.28
C CYS A 109 3.52 5.30 9.06
N LEU A 110 4.47 5.95 8.37
CA LEU A 110 5.55 6.69 9.03
C LEU A 110 5.03 7.87 9.86
N PHE A 111 3.88 8.43 9.50
CA PHE A 111 3.24 9.53 10.23
C PHE A 111 3.02 9.23 11.72
N ILE A 112 2.88 7.96 12.11
CA ILE A 112 2.68 7.55 13.50
C ILE A 112 3.88 7.95 14.36
N TYR A 113 5.09 7.89 13.80
CA TYR A 113 6.32 8.30 14.49
C TYR A 113 6.45 9.83 14.59
N GLU A 114 5.69 10.56 13.78
CA GLU A 114 5.68 12.02 13.75
C GLU A 114 4.60 12.62 14.65
N MET A 115 3.57 11.87 15.07
CA MET A 115 2.38 12.46 15.70
C MET A 115 2.70 13.37 16.90
N GLY A 116 3.75 13.10 17.65
CA GLY A 116 4.17 13.90 18.82
C GLY A 116 5.27 14.94 18.54
N VAL A 117 5.69 15.12 17.29
CA VAL A 117 6.80 16.00 16.90
C VAL A 117 6.42 16.82 15.65
N ASP A 118 6.82 18.07 15.62
CA ASP A 118 6.70 18.90 14.41
C ASP A 118 7.90 18.61 13.49
N LEU A 119 7.95 17.40 12.91
CA LEU A 119 9.02 16.98 12.02
C LEU A 119 8.98 17.83 10.73
N PRO A 120 10.03 18.59 10.40
CA PRO A 120 10.03 19.41 9.19
C PRO A 120 10.16 18.56 7.91
N ASP A 121 9.60 19.05 6.81
CA ASP A 121 9.66 18.44 5.47
C ASP A 121 11.09 18.07 5.06
N GLU A 122 12.08 18.95 5.32
CA GLU A 122 13.49 18.72 4.97
C GLU A 122 14.10 17.50 5.67
N VAL A 123 13.53 17.06 6.79
CA VAL A 123 13.91 15.84 7.50
C VAL A 123 13.10 14.66 7.00
N PHE A 124 11.78 14.81 6.85
CA PHE A 124 10.89 13.74 6.37
C PHE A 124 11.29 13.28 4.96
N TYR A 125 11.47 14.23 4.04
CA TYR A 125 11.89 13.99 2.66
C TYR A 125 13.41 13.98 2.48
N HIS A 126 14.18 13.90 3.56
CA HIS A 126 15.63 13.80 3.44
C HIS A 126 15.98 12.54 2.63
N PRO A 127 16.87 12.60 1.61
CA PRO A 127 17.14 11.47 0.72
C PRO A 127 17.45 10.17 1.45
N VAL A 128 18.28 10.21 2.50
CA VAL A 128 18.61 9.03 3.33
C VAL A 128 17.38 8.42 4.02
N ILE A 129 16.40 9.22 4.44
CA ILE A 129 15.17 8.72 5.06
C ILE A 129 14.27 8.07 4.01
N MET A 130 14.15 8.69 2.83
CA MET A 130 13.36 8.14 1.73
C MET A 130 13.97 6.86 1.17
N ASP A 131 15.30 6.81 0.98
CA ASP A 131 16.02 5.60 0.57
C ASP A 131 15.81 4.46 1.59
N LEU A 132 15.86 4.77 2.88
CA LEU A 132 15.58 3.79 3.93
C LEU A 132 14.13 3.31 3.90
N ALA A 133 13.16 4.21 3.70
CA ALA A 133 11.74 3.87 3.59
C ALA A 133 11.45 3.00 2.36
N GLU A 134 12.14 3.23 1.25
CA GLU A 134 12.09 2.40 0.05
C GLU A 134 12.64 1.00 0.33
N CYS A 135 13.85 0.89 0.91
CA CYS A 135 14.43 -0.40 1.29
C CYS A 135 13.50 -1.20 2.22
N LEU A 136 12.96 -0.55 3.25
CA LEU A 136 12.01 -1.19 4.17
C LEU A 136 10.73 -1.63 3.46
N SER A 137 10.23 -0.83 2.52
CA SER A 137 9.07 -1.18 1.70
C SER A 137 9.33 -2.45 0.88
N TYR A 138 10.52 -2.61 0.31
CA TYR A 138 10.89 -3.82 -0.40
C TYR A 138 11.00 -5.03 0.52
N LEU A 139 11.70 -4.93 1.65
CA LEU A 139 11.86 -6.06 2.59
C LEU A 139 10.49 -6.57 3.08
N ILE A 140 9.62 -5.65 3.53
CA ILE A 140 8.26 -6.00 4.00
C ILE A 140 7.42 -6.60 2.87
N SER A 141 7.57 -6.09 1.64
CA SER A 141 6.82 -6.61 0.49
C SER A 141 7.27 -8.01 0.09
N ILE A 142 8.58 -8.28 0.10
CA ILE A 142 9.12 -9.62 -0.18
C ILE A 142 8.62 -10.61 0.86
N ASP A 143 8.72 -10.26 2.15
CA ASP A 143 8.21 -11.07 3.25
C ASP A 143 6.71 -11.32 3.08
N ASN A 144 5.93 -10.27 2.80
CA ASN A 144 4.50 -10.36 2.59
C ASN A 144 4.18 -11.33 1.46
N ASP A 145 4.76 -11.13 0.27
CA ASP A 145 4.50 -11.96 -0.90
C ASP A 145 4.86 -13.42 -0.65
N MET A 146 5.97 -13.70 0.06
CA MET A 146 6.35 -15.06 0.43
C MET A 146 5.33 -15.72 1.36
N VAL A 147 4.86 -15.02 2.40
CA VAL A 147 3.94 -15.59 3.39
C VAL A 147 2.48 -15.61 2.92
N SER A 148 2.08 -14.65 2.07
CA SER A 148 0.72 -14.51 1.56
C SER A 148 0.48 -15.30 0.29
N TYR A 149 1.53 -15.74 -0.42
CA TYR A 149 1.41 -16.36 -1.74
C TYR A 149 0.32 -17.44 -1.83
N ASN A 150 0.28 -18.34 -0.84
CA ASN A 150 -0.69 -19.43 -0.85
C ASN A 150 -2.14 -18.95 -0.72
N LYS A 151 -2.38 -17.86 0.03
CA LYS A 151 -3.70 -17.20 0.09
C LYS A 151 -4.03 -16.60 -1.27
N GLU A 152 -3.10 -15.85 -1.85
CA GLU A 152 -3.32 -15.07 -3.08
C GLU A 152 -3.59 -15.95 -4.30
N GLN A 153 -2.78 -17.00 -4.51
CA GLN A 153 -3.00 -17.94 -5.62
C GLN A 153 -4.32 -18.71 -5.50
N ALA A 154 -4.76 -19.00 -4.27
CA ALA A 154 -5.99 -19.75 -4.05
C ALA A 154 -7.24 -18.95 -4.44
N VAL A 155 -7.15 -17.62 -4.49
CA VAL A 155 -8.24 -16.72 -4.85
C VAL A 155 -8.04 -16.02 -6.20
N GLY A 156 -6.99 -16.38 -6.95
CA GLY A 156 -6.71 -15.81 -8.28
C GLY A 156 -6.18 -14.37 -8.25
N ASN A 157 -5.55 -13.96 -7.15
CA ASN A 157 -4.99 -12.61 -6.97
C ASN A 157 -3.45 -12.62 -6.94
N GLU A 158 -2.80 -13.70 -7.37
CA GLU A 158 -1.34 -13.86 -7.39
C GLU A 158 -0.61 -12.97 -8.42
N GLY A 159 -1.36 -12.30 -9.30
CA GLY A 159 -0.81 -11.43 -10.35
C GLY A 159 -0.02 -10.22 -9.82
N HIS A 160 -0.24 -9.84 -8.56
CA HIS A 160 0.52 -8.80 -7.85
C HIS A 160 1.40 -9.39 -6.74
N SER A 161 2.15 -10.45 -7.07
CA SER A 161 3.08 -11.12 -6.17
C SER A 161 4.44 -11.33 -6.85
N MET A 162 5.52 -10.99 -6.15
CA MET A 162 6.89 -11.24 -6.60
C MET A 162 7.10 -12.70 -6.95
N ILE A 163 6.50 -13.63 -6.20
CA ILE A 163 6.66 -15.07 -6.43
C ILE A 163 6.12 -15.45 -7.80
N SER A 164 4.91 -15.02 -8.18
CA SER A 164 4.37 -15.30 -9.51
C SER A 164 5.19 -14.66 -10.63
N ILE A 165 5.67 -13.43 -10.43
CA ILE A 165 6.49 -12.73 -11.42
C ILE A 165 7.80 -13.48 -11.65
N VAL A 166 8.51 -13.83 -10.58
CA VAL A 166 9.80 -14.53 -10.64
C VAL A 166 9.66 -15.94 -11.23
N MET A 167 8.59 -16.67 -10.90
CA MET A 167 8.30 -17.97 -11.52
C MET A 167 8.20 -17.85 -13.04
N VAL A 168 7.49 -16.83 -13.52
CA VAL A 168 7.27 -16.62 -14.96
C VAL A 168 8.54 -16.10 -15.65
N GLU A 169 9.18 -15.07 -15.10
CA GLU A 169 10.35 -14.43 -15.73
C GLU A 169 11.58 -15.32 -15.76
N LEU A 170 11.82 -16.08 -14.68
CA LEU A 170 13.01 -16.91 -14.53
C LEU A 170 12.74 -18.39 -14.83
N GLY A 171 11.51 -18.77 -15.16
CA GLY A 171 11.13 -20.16 -15.42
C GLY A 171 11.30 -21.08 -14.21
N LEU A 172 11.07 -20.55 -13.00
CA LEU A 172 11.24 -21.27 -11.74
C LEU A 172 9.92 -21.90 -11.28
N ASP A 173 10.03 -22.99 -10.53
CA ASP A 173 8.91 -23.49 -9.72
C ASP A 173 8.74 -22.64 -8.44
N ILE A 174 7.69 -22.93 -7.67
CA ILE A 174 7.40 -22.19 -6.43
C ILE A 174 8.58 -22.24 -5.44
N SER A 175 9.23 -23.39 -5.30
CA SER A 175 10.37 -23.56 -4.39
C SER A 175 11.56 -22.72 -4.84
N GLY A 176 11.85 -22.70 -6.14
CA GLY A 176 12.89 -21.88 -6.75
C GLY A 176 12.61 -20.38 -6.60
N ALA A 177 11.37 -19.96 -6.83
CA ALA A 177 10.97 -18.56 -6.65
C ALA A 177 11.05 -18.10 -5.19
N MET A 178 10.65 -18.94 -4.23
CA MET A 178 10.80 -18.66 -2.80
C MET A 178 12.28 -18.54 -2.40
N ALA A 179 13.15 -19.41 -2.91
CA ALA A 179 14.58 -19.35 -2.66
C ALA A 179 15.20 -18.08 -3.28
N TRP A 180 14.77 -17.71 -4.49
CA TRP A 180 15.19 -16.49 -5.16
C TRP A 180 14.76 -15.25 -4.36
N ALA A 181 13.50 -15.18 -3.91
CA ALA A 181 12.97 -14.07 -3.12
C ALA A 181 13.72 -13.90 -1.79
N ALA A 182 14.00 -15.01 -1.08
CA ALA A 182 14.79 -14.99 0.15
C ALA A 182 16.24 -14.51 -0.08
N HIS A 183 16.83 -14.88 -1.22
CA HIS A 183 18.15 -14.37 -1.61
C HIS A 183 18.11 -12.86 -1.88
N TYR A 184 17.16 -12.41 -2.70
CA TYR A 184 16.97 -11.01 -3.02
C TYR A 184 16.72 -10.15 -1.77
N HIS A 185 15.90 -10.64 -0.82
CA HIS A 185 15.72 -9.99 0.49
C HIS A 185 17.06 -9.78 1.22
N THR A 186 17.95 -10.77 1.19
CA THR A 186 19.29 -10.65 1.81
C THR A 186 20.18 -9.63 1.10
N GLU A 187 19.96 -9.39 -0.20
CA GLU A 187 20.69 -8.35 -0.94
C GLU A 187 20.18 -6.96 -0.60
N VAL A 188 18.86 -6.77 -0.47
CA VAL A 188 18.24 -5.48 -0.09
C VAL A 188 18.59 -5.08 1.34
N GLN A 189 18.87 -6.03 2.24
CA GLN A 189 19.21 -5.74 3.63
C GLN A 189 20.63 -5.13 3.83
N LYS A 190 21.51 -5.20 2.84
CA LYS A 190 22.92 -4.77 2.94
C LYS A 190 23.09 -3.28 2.72
#